data_AF-A0A9N9JEY0-F1
#
_entry.id   AF-A0A9N9JEY0-F1
#
_cell.length_a   1.000
_cell.length_b   1.000
_cell.length_c   1.000
_cell.angle_alpha   90.00
_cell.angle_beta   90.00
_cell.angle_gamma   90.00
#
_symmetry.space_group_name_H-M   'P 1'
#
loop_
_entity.id
_entity.type
_entity.pdbx_description
1 polymer ?
#
loop_
_entity_poly.entity_id
_entity_poly.type
_entity_poly.pdbx_seq_one_letter_code
_entity_poly.pdbx_strand_id
1 'polypeptide(L)' 'EYEFGTIDKFGNRLNIKPGQCVINIRLECLYNGMPSEFKFPTHALPNPVSIDLYPVQESVLSSVL' A
#
# COMPACT_ATOMS: atom_id res chain seq x y z
N GLU A 1 -6.76 -13.87 -0.14
CA GLU A 1 -5.32 -13.54 -0.23
C GLU A 1 -5.17 -12.37 -1.20
N TYR A 2 -4.33 -11.39 -0.88
CA TYR A 2 -3.90 -10.36 -1.83
C TYR A 2 -2.47 -10.70 -2.22
N GLU A 3 -2.24 -11.00 -3.50
CA GLU A 3 -0.91 -11.32 -4.00
C GLU A 3 -0.22 -10.00 -4.39
N PHE A 4 0.74 -9.57 -3.56
CA PHE A 4 1.59 -8.41 -3.84
C PHE A 4 2.79 -8.87 -4.69
N GLY A 5 2.54 -9.23 -5.94
CA GLY A 5 3.57 -9.53 -6.92
C GLY A 5 3.85 -8.30 -7.79
N THR A 6 5.12 -8.04 -8.12
CA THR A 6 5.48 -7.21 -9.29
C THR A 6 5.45 -8.02 -10.59
N ILE A 7 5.32 -9.34 -10.45
CA ILE A 7 5.45 -10.35 -11.50
C ILE A 7 4.32 -11.38 -11.34
N ASP A 8 3.74 -11.82 -12.46
CA ASP A 8 2.76 -12.91 -12.46
C ASP A 8 3.43 -14.28 -12.29
N LYS A 9 2.63 -15.34 -12.18
CA LYS A 9 3.10 -16.73 -12.07
C LYS A 9 3.95 -17.22 -13.27
N PHE A 10 4.03 -16.44 -14.35
CA PHE A 10 4.75 -16.75 -15.57
C PHE A 10 6.01 -15.90 -15.74
N GLY A 11 6.36 -15.04 -14.78
CA GLY A 11 7.54 -14.19 -14.88
C GLY A 11 7.30 -12.85 -15.59
N ASN A 12 6.05 -12.53 -15.98
CA ASN A 12 5.75 -11.28 -16.66
C ASN A 12 5.47 -10.15 -15.66
N ARG A 13 5.93 -8.94 -15.97
CA ARG A 13 5.62 -7.74 -15.19
C ARG A 13 4.11 -7.53 -15.17
N LEU A 14 3.54 -7.41 -13.97
CA LEU A 14 2.13 -7.08 -13.81
C LEU A 14 1.91 -5.62 -14.24
N ASN A 15 1.16 -5.41 -15.31
CA ASN A 15 0.77 -4.08 -15.78
C ASN A 15 -0.38 -3.55 -14.93
N ILE A 16 -0.05 -3.00 -13.77
CA ILE A 16 -0.99 -2.34 -12.86
C ILE A 16 -1.12 -0.89 -13.32
N LYS A 17 -2.33 -0.31 -13.26
CA LYS A 17 -2.57 1.13 -13.46
C LYS A 17 -2.84 1.80 -12.11
N PRO A 18 -2.72 3.14 -11.99
CA PRO A 18 -3.16 3.87 -10.81
C PRO A 18 -4.56 3.45 -10.38
N GLY A 19 -4.73 3.17 -9.09
CA GLY A 19 -5.98 2.70 -8.49
C GLY A 19 -6.30 1.21 -8.67
N GLN A 20 -5.48 0.42 -9.37
CA GLN A 20 -5.73 -1.03 -9.54
C GLN A 20 -5.10 -1.91 -8.45
N CYS A 21 -4.09 -1.40 -7.73
CA CYS A 21 -3.46 -2.10 -6.60
C CYS A 21 -3.65 -1.27 -5.33
N VAL A 22 -4.88 -1.28 -4.82
CA VAL A 22 -5.26 -0.53 -3.63
C VAL A 22 -5.43 -1.48 -2.44
N ILE A 23 -4.78 -1.15 -1.34
CA ILE A 23 -5.05 -1.78 -0.05
C ILE A 23 -5.84 -0.82 0.84
N ASN A 24 -6.76 -1.36 1.62
CA ASN A 24 -7.46 -0.62 2.67
C ASN A 24 -6.86 -1.01 4.01
N ILE A 25 -6.22 -0.05 4.69
CA ILE A 25 -5.59 -0.25 5.99
C ILE A 25 -6.34 0.56 7.05
N ARG A 26 -6.64 -0.04 8.19
CA ARG A 26 -7.22 0.72 9.32
C ARG A 26 -6.17 1.73 9.81
N LEU A 27 -6.60 2.94 10.16
CA LEU A 27 -5.67 3.99 10.61
C LEU A 27 -4.81 3.52 11.79
N GLU A 28 -5.37 2.75 12.72
CA GLU A 28 -4.64 2.16 13.85
C GLU A 28 -3.41 1.34 13.42
N CYS A 29 -3.47 0.65 12.28
CA CYS A 29 -2.37 -0.17 11.79
C CYS A 29 -1.21 0.68 11.26
N LEU A 30 -1.48 1.89 10.74
CA LEU A 30 -0.43 2.84 10.33
C LEU A 30 0.35 3.39 11.51
N TYR A 31 -0.26 3.44 12.68
CA TYR A 31 0.34 3.92 13.93
C TYR A 31 0.67 2.77 14.88
N ASN A 32 0.81 1.56 14.36
CA ASN A 32 1.18 0.41 15.17
C ASN A 32 2.56 0.64 15.82
N GLY A 33 2.66 0.44 17.14
CA GLY A 33 3.87 0.69 17.91
C GLY A 33 4.01 2.11 18.46
N MET A 34 3.05 3.00 18.19
CA MET A 34 3.01 4.31 18.86
C MET A 34 2.64 4.15 20.35
N PRO A 35 3.08 5.08 21.22
CA PRO A 35 2.71 5.08 22.64
C PRO A 35 1.20 5.09 22.85
N SER A 36 0.73 4.56 23.97
CA SER A 36 -0.70 4.51 24.31
C SER A 36 -1.37 5.89 24.36
N GLU A 37 -0.61 6.94 24.62
CA GLU A 37 -1.07 8.32 24.71
C GLU A 37 -1.21 8.98 23.32
N PHE A 38 -0.70 8.33 22.28
CA PHE A 38 -0.75 8.84 20.92
C PHE A 38 -2.19 8.82 20.41
N LYS A 39 -2.72 10.00 20.10
CA LYS A 39 -4.01 10.16 19.43
C LYS A 39 -3.78 10.25 17.94
N PHE A 40 -4.18 9.23 17.20
CA PHE A 40 -4.13 9.27 15.74
C PHE A 40 -5.11 10.32 15.21
N PRO A 41 -4.74 11.07 14.15
CA PRO A 41 -5.57 12.12 13.58
C PRO A 41 -6.77 11.52 12.83
N THR A 42 -7.87 11.28 13.55
CA THR A 42 -9.10 10.65 13.03
C THR A 42 -9.86 11.51 12.03
N HIS A 43 -9.69 12.83 12.06
CA HIS A 43 -10.43 13.75 11.20
C HIS A 43 -9.74 14.05 9.86
N ALA A 44 -8.45 13.73 9.74
CA ALA A 44 -7.66 14.09 8.56
C ALA A 44 -7.75 13.04 7.44
N LEU A 45 -8.04 11.79 7.78
CA LEU A 45 -8.02 10.67 6.84
C LEU A 45 -9.25 9.78 7.03
N PRO A 46 -9.79 9.19 5.94
CA PRO A 46 -10.80 8.15 6.04
C PRO A 46 -10.23 6.94 6.80
N ASN A 47 -11.11 6.23 7.52
CA ASN A 47 -10.77 4.98 8.19
C ASN A 47 -11.75 3.88 7.73
N PRO A 48 -11.29 2.87 6.97
CA PRO A 48 -9.91 2.61 6.55
C PRO A 48 -9.39 3.59 5.50
N VAL A 49 -8.07 3.77 5.43
CA VAL A 49 -7.41 4.57 4.40
C VAL A 49 -7.00 3.68 3.23
N SER A 50 -7.30 4.14 2.03
CA SER A 50 -6.91 3.48 0.79
C SER A 50 -5.50 3.93 0.39
N ILE A 51 -4.60 2.97 0.19
CA ILE A 51 -3.23 3.19 -0.29
C ILE A 51 -3.09 2.56 -1.66
N ASP A 52 -2.77 3.37 -2.67
CA ASP A 52 -2.41 2.90 -3.99
C ASP A 52 -0.92 2.51 -4.01
N LEU A 53 -0.64 1.25 -4.31
CA LEU A 53 0.71 0.69 -4.37
C LEU A 53 1.32 0.75 -5.78
N TYR A 54 0.61 1.28 -6.77
CA TYR A 54 1.17 1.52 -8.11
C TYR A 54 2.50 2.29 -8.07
N PRO A 55 2.65 3.39 -7.30
CA PRO A 55 3.93 4.12 -7.23
C PRO A 55 5.06 3.29 -6.60
N VAL A 56 4.73 2.41 -5.66
CA VAL A 56 5.70 1.52 -5.01
C VAL A 56 6.24 0.51 -6.02
N GLN A 57 5.36 -0.07 -6.83
CA GLN A 57 5.75 -0.97 -7.91
C GLN A 57 6.69 -0.29 -8.91
N GLU A 58 6.36 0.92 -9.36
CA GLU A 58 7.21 1.69 -10.29
C GLU A 58 8.59 2.00 -9.71
N SER A 59 8.65 2.37 -8.42
CA SER A 59 9.92 2.63 -7.73
C SER A 59 10.80 1.38 -7.59
N VAL A 60 10.21 0.24 -7.21
CA VAL A 60 10.94 -1.04 -7.12
C VAL A 60 11.50 -1.43 -8.48
N LEU A 61 10.70 -1.29 -9.54
CA LEU A 61 11.11 -1.72 -10.86
C LEU A 61 12.11 -0.78 -11.53
N SER A 62 12.09 0.52 -11.20
CA SER A 62 13.13 1.46 -11.65
C SER A 62 14.45 1.31 -10.89
N SER A 63 14.43 0.76 -9.67
CA SER A 63 15.62 0.53 -8.85
C SER A 63 16.40 -0.73 -9.22
N VAL A 64 15.84 -1.59 -10.09
CA VAL A 64 16.43 -2.88 -10.52
C VAL A 64 17.00 -2.79 -11.94
N LEU A 65 16.80 -1.67 -12.64
CA LEU A 65 17.34 -1.37 -13.98
C LEU A 65 18.46 -0.33 -13.88
#